data_AF-A0A970YLU3-F1
#
_entry.id   AF-A0A970YLU3-F1
#
_cell.length_a   1.000
_cell.length_b   1.000
_cell.length_c   1.000
_cell.angle_alpha   90.00
_cell.angle_beta   90.00
_cell.angle_gamma   90.00
#
_symmetry.space_group_name_H-M   'P 1'
#
loop_
_entity.id
_entity.type
_entity.pdbx_description
1 polymer ?
#
loop_
_entity_poly.entity_id
_entity_poly.type
_entity_poly.pdbx_seq_one_letter_code
_entity_poly.pdbx_strand_id
1 'polypeptide(L)' 'MKVAFRTFGCQMNINDTEAMMGVLSKAGHEIVANEEDAEAVIVNTCAVRAKSEDKL' A
#
# COMPACT_ATOMS: atom_id res chain seq x y z
N MET A 1 15.94 5.10 1.97
CA MET A 1 14.86 6.06 1.70
C MET A 1 13.69 5.77 2.62
N LYS A 2 12.95 6.79 3.05
CA LYS A 2 11.74 6.67 3.87
C LYS A 2 10.53 6.45 2.98
N VAL A 3 9.75 5.40 3.24
CA VAL A 3 8.58 5.03 2.44
C VAL A 3 7.36 4.89 3.34
N ALA A 4 6.24 5.51 2.94
CA ALA A 4 4.94 5.32 3.59
C ALA A 4 4.00 4.52 2.69
N PHE A 5 3.01 3.86 3.30
CA PHE A 5 1.97 3.12 2.59
C PHE A 5 0.59 3.70 2.86
N ARG A 6 -0.17 3.90 1.79
CA ARG A 6 -1.62 4.10 1.84
C ARG A 6 -2.32 2.90 1.22
N THR A 7 -3.05 2.16 2.03
CA THR A 7 -3.74 0.95 1.57
C THR A 7 -5.24 1.20 1.53
N PHE A 8 -5.84 0.98 0.37
CA PHE A 8 -7.28 1.06 0.15
C PHE A 8 -7.79 -0.27 -0.40
N GLY A 9 -8.74 -0.90 0.28
CA GLY A 9 -9.33 -2.16 -0.20
C GLY A 9 -9.73 -3.08 0.93
N CYS A 10 -9.53 -4.38 0.72
CA CYS A 10 -9.87 -5.42 1.69
C CYS A 10 -8.62 -6.01 2.36
N GLN A 11 -8.81 -7.09 3.10
CA GLN A 11 -7.73 -7.83 3.77
C GLN A 11 -6.62 -8.28 2.81
N MET A 12 -6.95 -8.54 1.54
CA MET A 12 -5.95 -8.87 0.53
C MET A 12 -4.94 -7.73 0.34
N ASN A 13 -5.42 -6.49 0.17
CA ASN A 13 -4.54 -5.33 0.04
C ASN A 13 -3.69 -5.11 1.30
N ILE A 14 -4.22 -5.38 2.49
CA ILE A 14 -3.45 -5.28 3.75
C ILE A 14 -2.29 -6.29 3.74
N ASN A 15 -2.59 -7.56 3.42
CA ASN A 15 -1.59 -8.61 3.34
C ASN A 15 -0.53 -8.33 2.27
N ASP A 16 -0.94 -7.84 1.09
CA ASP A 16 -0.03 -7.42 0.03
C ASP A 16 0.87 -6.27 0.50
N THR A 17 0.33 -5.31 1.24
CA THR A 17 1.09 -4.22 1.84
C THR A 17 2.14 -4.72 2.82
N GLU A 18 1.81 -5.67 3.70
CA GLU A 18 2.80 -6.27 4.62
C GLU A 18 3.93 -6.98 3.87
N ALA A 19 3.59 -7.71 2.80
CA ALA A 19 4.59 -8.35 1.94
C ALA A 19 5.51 -7.31 1.27
N MET A 20 4.94 -6.23 0.73
CA MET A 20 5.68 -5.12 0.13
C MET A 20 6.60 -4.42 1.13
N MET A 21 6.13 -4.16 2.36
CA MET A 21 6.94 -3.62 3.45
C MET A 21 8.16 -4.51 3.74
N GLY A 22 7.96 -5.84 3.78
CA GLY A 22 9.04 -6.79 3.99
C GLY A 22 10.10 -6.77 2.89
N VAL A 23 9.69 -6.63 1.62
CA VAL A 23 10.62 -6.52 0.48
C VAL A 23 11.43 -5.21 0.57
N LEU A 24 10.76 -4.08 0.81
CA LEU A 24 11.43 -2.78 0.91
C LEU A 24 12.37 -2.70 2.12
N SER A 25 11.97 -3.25 3.26
CA SER A 25 12.84 -3.31 4.44
C SER A 25 14.11 -4.12 4.16
N LYS A 26 14.01 -5.27 3.47
CA LYS A 26 15.16 -6.07 3.05
C LYS A 26 16.07 -5.35 2.06
N ALA A 27 15.52 -4.44 1.26
CA ALA A 27 16.29 -3.59 0.35
C ALA A 27 16.90 -2.34 1.03
N GLY A 28 16.76 -2.19 2.35
CA GLY A 28 17.35 -1.10 3.13
C GLY A 28 16.50 0.18 3.17
N HIS A 29 15.23 0.10 2.82
CA HIS A 29 14.29 1.21 2.98
C HIS A 29 13.71 1.23 4.40
N GLU A 30 13.46 2.43 4.90
CA GLU A 30 12.82 2.66 6.20
C GLU A 30 11.32 2.86 5.97
N ILE A 31 10.48 2.09 6.66
CA ILE A 31 9.03 2.26 6.57
C ILE A 31 8.58 3.23 7.65
N VAL A 32 7.95 4.32 7.24
CA VAL A 32 7.46 5.36 8.15
C VAL A 32 5.94 5.36 8.21
N ALA A 33 5.40 5.72 9.37
CA ALA A 33 3.96 5.74 9.61
C ALA A 33 3.27 6.97 8.98
N ASN A 34 3.96 8.12 8.93
CA ASN A 34 3.41 9.35 8.39
C ASN A 34 3.89 9.56 6.95
N GLU A 35 2.99 10.03 6.10
CA GLU A 35 3.29 10.38 4.71
C GLU A 35 4.18 11.62 4.61
N GLU A 36 4.10 12.52 5.60
CA GLU A 36 4.90 13.76 5.67
C GLU A 36 6.39 13.49 5.89
N ASP A 37 6.71 12.37 6.53
CA ASP A 37 8.09 11.94 6.80
C ASP A 37 8.68 11.10 5.65
N ALA A 38 7.88 10.80 4.62
CA ALA A 38 8.25 9.88 3.56
C ALA A 38 8.87 10.60 2.35
N GLU A 39 9.90 9.99 1.78
CA GLU A 39 10.46 10.39 0.48
C GLU A 39 9.65 9.83 -0.69
N ALA A 40 8.87 8.77 -0.44
CA ALA A 40 7.94 8.18 -1.40
C ALA A 40 6.71 7.59 -0.68
N VAL A 41 5.54 7.66 -1.32
CA VAL A 41 4.29 7.06 -0.84
C VAL A 41 3.80 6.00 -1.82
N ILE A 42 3.57 4.78 -1.33
CA ILE A 42 2.99 3.69 -2.11
C ILE A 42 1.50 3.62 -1.82
N VAL A 43 0.68 3.83 -2.85
CA VAL A 43 -0.77 3.66 -2.77
C VAL A 43 -1.15 2.28 -3.29
N ASN A 44 -1.51 1.37 -2.39
CA ASN A 44 -2.00 0.03 -2.74
C ASN A 44 -3.52 0.05 -2.80
N THR A 45 -4.08 -0.21 -3.98
CA THR A 45 -5.53 -0.33 -4.16
C THR A 45 -5.89 -1.37 -5.22
N CYS A 46 -7.09 -1.95 -5.11
CA CYS A 46 -7.59 -2.89 -6.10
C CYS A 46 -8.37 -2.18 -7.22
N ALA A 47 -8.24 -2.67 -8.45
CA ALA A 47 -8.94 -2.12 -9.62
C ALA A 47 -10.46 -2.43 -9.66
N VAL A 48 -10.98 -3.18 -8.68
CA VAL A 48 -12.31 -3.83 -8.76
C VAL A 48 -13.48 -2.84 -8.60
N ARG A 49 -13.23 -1.57 -8.24
CA ARG A 49 -14.29 -0.55 -8.10
C ARG A 49 -14.81 0.09 -9.40
N ALA A 50 -14.43 -0.39 -10.58
CA ALA A 50 -15.06 0.06 -11.83
C ALA A 50 -16.22 -0.83 -12.32
N LYS A 51 -16.39 -2.06 -11.80
CA LYS A 51 -17.35 -3.06 -12.35
C LYS A 51 -18.38 -3.59 -11.37
N SER A 52 -18.33 -3.20 -10.09
CA SER A 52 -19.30 -3.68 -9.08
C SER A 52 -20.53 -2.79 -8.89
N GLU A 53 -20.66 -1.71 -9.67
CA GLU A 53 -21.90 -0.90 -9.71
C GLU A 53 -22.90 -1.38 -10.79
N ASP A 54 -22.52 -2.31 -11.67
CA ASP A 54 -23.35 -2.79 -12.80
C ASP A 54 -24.19 -4.04 -12.46
N LYS A 55 -24.39 -4.34 -11.17
CA LYS A 55 -25.33 -5.39 -10.72
C LYS A 55 -26.14 -4.91 -9.53
N LEU A 56 -27.03 -3.96 -9.81
CA LEU A 56 -28.28 -3.74 -9.07
C LEU A 56 -29.45 -3.98 -10.02
#